data_AF-A0A0S8AXJ1-F1
#
_entry.id   AF-A0A0S8AXJ1-F1
#
_cell.length_a   1.000
_cell.length_b   1.000
_cell.length_c   1.000
_cell.angle_alpha   90.00
_cell.angle_beta   90.00
_cell.angle_gamma   90.00
#
_symmetry.space_group_name_H-M   'P 1'
#
loop_
_entity.id
_entity.type
_entity.pdbx_description
1 polymer ?
#
loop_
_entity_poly.entity_id
_entity_poly.type
_entity_poly.pdbx_seq_one_letter_code
_entity_poly.pdbx_strand_id
1 'polypeptide(L)'
;MNSYNELEVELDSLDAENYRVTLRFTKGAAVLSTPREVGPENVHIDREALLESLQKHDFAAYGRLLRDAIFFPPDIHALFIQACKETPLRVKLKLDPTDRELHSLRWEMLAGPDDTVLSSKENVATPSGREVSLRREPDELRALIVVVDPSPEDREKYGLSAIDVDYARRAASLSPILCDPLTSDDGPVTMNKLITQLWSVMGRW
;
A
#
# COMPACT_ATOMS: atom_id res chain seq x y z
N MET A 1 -17.48 10.86 12.16
CA MET A 1 -16.52 9.81 12.57
C MET A 1 -17.10 8.47 12.17
N ASN A 2 -16.58 7.82 11.12
CA ASN A 2 -16.98 6.46 10.77
C ASN A 2 -16.37 5.50 11.82
N SER A 3 -17.22 4.79 12.56
CA SER A 3 -16.77 3.71 13.45
C SER A 3 -16.56 2.46 12.60
N TYR A 4 -15.31 2.10 12.34
CA TYR A 4 -14.94 0.87 11.65
C TYR A 4 -14.88 -0.29 12.65
N ASN A 5 -15.20 -1.50 12.17
CA ASN A 5 -14.72 -2.72 12.82
C ASN A 5 -13.24 -2.89 12.48
N GLU A 6 -12.45 -3.40 13.40
CA GLU A 6 -11.01 -3.58 13.20
C GLU A 6 -10.62 -5.05 13.34
N LEU A 7 -9.88 -5.57 12.36
CA LEU A 7 -9.19 -6.85 12.43
C LEU A 7 -7.69 -6.57 12.43
N GLU A 8 -7.04 -6.74 13.56
CA GLU A 8 -5.59 -6.72 13.65
C GLU A 8 -5.04 -8.13 13.39
N VAL A 9 -4.04 -8.20 12.51
CA VAL A 9 -3.25 -9.38 12.19
C VAL A 9 -1.84 -9.10 12.68
N GLU A 10 -1.42 -9.79 13.74
CA GLU A 10 -0.07 -9.70 14.28
C GLU A 10 0.74 -10.91 13.81
N LEU A 11 1.93 -10.65 13.26
CA LEU A 11 2.87 -11.65 12.76
C LEU A 11 4.24 -11.44 13.40
N ASP A 12 4.67 -12.43 14.19
CA ASP A 12 5.98 -12.47 14.82
C ASP A 12 6.87 -13.52 14.12
N SER A 13 8.08 -13.10 13.75
CA SER A 13 9.07 -13.97 13.11
C SER A 13 9.54 -15.08 14.05
N LEU A 14 9.52 -16.33 13.57
CA LEU A 14 10.26 -17.43 14.21
C LEU A 14 11.56 -17.70 13.44
N ASP A 15 11.45 -17.71 12.10
CA ASP A 15 12.56 -17.79 11.16
C ASP A 15 12.12 -17.18 9.80
N ALA A 16 12.87 -17.45 8.72
CA ALA A 16 12.64 -16.85 7.41
C ALA A 16 11.26 -17.14 6.79
N GLU A 17 10.62 -18.27 7.14
CA GLU A 17 9.35 -18.69 6.53
C GLU A 17 8.30 -19.10 7.56
N ASN A 18 8.67 -19.24 8.84
CA ASN A 18 7.76 -19.59 9.91
C ASN A 18 7.48 -18.38 10.81
N TYR A 19 6.21 -18.20 11.12
CA TYR A 19 5.71 -17.06 11.88
C TYR A 19 4.69 -17.51 12.93
N ARG A 20 4.53 -16.72 13.99
CA ARG A 20 3.34 -16.81 14.85
C ARG A 20 2.32 -15.77 14.41
N VAL A 21 1.10 -16.21 14.19
CA VAL A 21 -0.03 -15.33 13.89
C VAL A 21 -0.94 -15.20 15.11
N THR A 22 -1.30 -13.96 15.44
CA THR A 22 -2.36 -13.64 16.40
C THR A 22 -3.38 -12.74 15.70
N LEU A 23 -4.66 -13.05 15.85
CA LEU A 23 -5.73 -12.19 15.35
C LEU A 23 -6.48 -11.54 16.49
N ARG A 24 -6.75 -10.25 16.35
CA ARG A 24 -7.60 -9.49 17.27
C ARG A 24 -8.69 -8.77 16.52
N PHE A 25 -9.94 -9.09 16.81
CA PHE A 25 -11.11 -8.44 16.22
C PHE A 25 -11.82 -7.54 17.23
N THR A 26 -12.03 -6.29 16.84
CA THR A 26 -12.72 -5.25 17.62
C THR A 26 -13.92 -4.76 16.84
N LYS A 27 -15.12 -4.97 17.39
CA LYS A 27 -16.36 -4.43 16.80
C LYS A 27 -16.50 -2.94 17.13
N GLY A 28 -16.79 -2.13 16.12
CA GLY A 28 -16.87 -0.67 16.22
C GLY A 28 -17.95 -0.16 17.19
N ALA A 29 -17.69 1.00 17.79
CA ALA A 29 -18.57 1.80 18.65
C ALA A 29 -18.96 1.25 20.04
N ALA A 30 -18.23 0.29 20.61
CA ALA A 30 -18.29 0.07 22.05
C ALA A 30 -16.92 0.40 22.67
N VAL A 31 -16.86 1.50 23.43
CA VAL A 31 -15.69 1.91 24.24
C VAL A 31 -15.29 0.82 25.28
N LEU A 32 -16.09 -0.25 25.37
CA LEU A 32 -15.97 -1.35 26.33
C LEU A 32 -16.05 -2.74 25.66
N SER A 33 -16.00 -2.87 24.32
CA SER A 33 -15.92 -4.20 23.71
C SER A 33 -14.54 -4.79 23.96
N THR A 34 -14.47 -5.83 24.77
CA THR A 34 -13.27 -6.68 24.87
C THR A 34 -12.99 -7.25 23.49
N PRO A 35 -11.81 -6.98 22.89
CA PRO A 35 -11.46 -7.55 21.61
C PRO A 35 -11.49 -9.07 21.68
N ARG A 36 -12.00 -9.73 20.65
CA ARG A 36 -11.89 -11.18 20.52
C ARG A 36 -10.51 -11.48 19.96
N GLU A 37 -9.73 -12.28 20.69
CA GLU A 37 -8.38 -12.67 20.30
C GLU A 37 -8.29 -14.19 20.11
N VAL A 38 -7.51 -14.62 19.13
CA VAL A 38 -7.15 -16.02 18.87
C VAL A 38 -5.68 -16.10 18.47
N GLY A 39 -5.00 -17.20 18.83
CA GLY A 39 -3.56 -17.37 18.68
C GLY A 39 -2.78 -17.21 19.99
N PRO A 40 -1.43 -17.22 19.94
CA PRO A 40 -0.62 -17.34 18.74
C PRO A 40 -0.65 -18.76 18.14
N GLU A 41 -0.76 -18.85 16.82
CA GLU A 41 -0.65 -20.11 16.06
C GLU A 41 0.56 -20.06 15.13
N ASN A 42 1.22 -21.20 14.91
CA ASN A 42 2.34 -21.26 13.95
C ASN A 42 1.81 -21.35 12.52
N VAL A 43 2.34 -20.52 11.64
CA VAL A 43 2.05 -20.52 10.20
C VAL A 43 3.32 -20.54 9.39
N HIS A 44 3.23 -21.09 8.19
CA HIS A 44 4.31 -21.15 7.23
C HIS A 44 3.91 -20.37 5.98
N ILE A 45 4.75 -19.43 5.55
CA ILE A 45 4.56 -18.65 4.33
C ILE A 45 5.58 -19.13 3.30
N ASP A 46 5.12 -19.95 2.35
CA ASP A 46 5.93 -20.43 1.23
C ASP A 46 6.26 -19.28 0.27
N ARG A 47 7.48 -18.76 0.39
CA ARG A 47 7.92 -17.59 -0.39
C ARG A 47 8.16 -17.95 -1.85
N GLU A 48 8.55 -19.20 -2.13
CA GLU A 48 8.81 -19.66 -3.48
C GLU A 48 7.50 -19.71 -4.28
N ALA A 49 6.43 -20.26 -3.70
CA ALA A 49 5.11 -20.29 -4.32
C ALA A 49 4.53 -18.88 -4.56
N LEU A 50 4.76 -17.95 -3.62
CA LEU A 50 4.39 -16.55 -3.78
C LEU A 50 5.17 -15.88 -4.92
N LEU A 51 6.48 -16.10 -4.98
CA LEU A 51 7.33 -15.55 -6.04
C LEU A 51 6.96 -16.13 -7.42
N GLU A 52 6.67 -17.42 -7.51
CA GLU A 52 6.23 -18.09 -8.74
C GLU A 52 4.93 -17.46 -9.27
N SER A 53 3.98 -17.15 -8.37
CA SER A 53 2.74 -16.47 -8.74
C SER A 53 2.99 -15.08 -9.31
N LEU A 54 3.95 -14.32 -8.75
CA LEU A 54 4.34 -13.01 -9.28
C LEU A 54 5.01 -13.12 -10.65
N GLN A 55 5.88 -14.12 -10.86
CA GLN A 55 6.55 -14.35 -12.14
C GLN A 55 5.56 -14.71 -13.25
N LYS A 56 4.47 -15.41 -12.91
CA LYS A 56 3.37 -15.73 -13.83
C LYS A 56 2.36 -14.59 -14.01
N HIS A 57 2.55 -13.46 -13.33
CA HIS A 57 1.59 -12.35 -13.25
C HIS A 57 0.19 -12.76 -12.73
N ASP A 58 0.12 -13.82 -11.91
CA ASP A 58 -1.12 -14.29 -11.29
C ASP A 58 -1.29 -13.69 -9.88
N PHE A 59 -1.68 -12.43 -9.84
CA PHE A 59 -1.87 -11.68 -8.58
C PHE A 59 -3.04 -12.23 -7.75
N ALA A 60 -4.03 -12.86 -8.39
CA ALA A 60 -5.14 -13.49 -7.68
C ALA A 60 -4.68 -14.76 -6.96
N ALA A 61 -3.84 -15.58 -7.61
CA ALA A 61 -3.20 -16.71 -6.94
C ALA A 61 -2.29 -16.27 -5.79
N TYR A 62 -1.49 -15.21 -6.00
CA TYR A 62 -0.67 -14.63 -4.94
C TYR A 62 -1.52 -14.27 -3.70
N GLY A 63 -2.62 -13.54 -3.90
CA GLY A 63 -3.49 -13.11 -2.81
C GLY A 63 -4.12 -14.27 -2.04
N ARG A 64 -4.54 -15.32 -2.75
CA ARG A 64 -5.08 -16.55 -2.14
C ARG A 64 -4.02 -17.32 -1.37
N LEU A 65 -2.83 -17.52 -1.95
CA LEU A 65 -1.72 -18.20 -1.27
C LEU A 65 -1.35 -17.48 0.03
N LEU A 66 -1.26 -16.15 0.00
CA LEU A 66 -0.96 -15.36 1.20
C LEU A 66 -2.07 -15.47 2.25
N ARG A 67 -3.34 -15.39 1.85
CA ARG A 67 -4.50 -15.61 2.75
C ARG A 67 -4.43 -17.00 3.36
N ASP A 68 -4.28 -18.02 2.54
CA ASP A 68 -4.33 -19.42 2.96
C ASP A 68 -3.17 -19.74 3.90
N ALA A 69 -1.98 -19.18 3.68
CA ALA A 69 -0.84 -19.33 4.59
C ALA A 69 -1.13 -18.74 5.99
N ILE A 70 -1.66 -17.51 6.05
CA ILE A 70 -1.86 -16.78 7.31
C ILE A 70 -3.08 -17.29 8.08
N PHE A 71 -4.17 -17.56 7.36
CA PHE A 71 -5.46 -17.91 7.93
C PHE A 71 -5.75 -19.41 7.88
N PHE A 72 -4.73 -20.26 7.70
CA PHE A 72 -4.88 -21.72 7.75
C PHE A 72 -5.38 -22.25 9.11
N PRO A 73 -4.88 -21.79 10.27
CA PRO A 73 -5.25 -22.40 11.55
C PRO A 73 -6.76 -22.25 11.81
N PRO A 74 -7.48 -23.29 12.29
CA PRO A 74 -8.94 -23.30 12.33
C PRO A 74 -9.59 -22.11 13.06
N ASP A 75 -9.05 -21.73 14.22
CA ASP A 75 -9.58 -20.63 15.03
C ASP A 75 -9.29 -19.25 14.41
N ILE A 76 -8.10 -19.11 13.81
CA ILE A 76 -7.67 -17.95 13.04
C ILE A 76 -8.59 -17.78 11.82
N HIS A 77 -8.80 -18.85 11.07
CA HIS A 77 -9.71 -18.89 9.93
C HIS A 77 -11.14 -18.48 10.33
N ALA A 78 -11.68 -19.09 11.39
CA ALA A 78 -13.04 -18.81 11.86
C ALA A 78 -13.23 -17.33 12.24
N LEU A 79 -12.26 -16.73 12.94
CA LEU A 79 -12.33 -15.31 13.28
C LEU A 79 -12.20 -14.41 12.05
N PHE A 80 -11.32 -14.74 11.11
CA PHE A 80 -11.17 -14.01 9.85
C PHE A 80 -12.47 -13.99 9.04
N ILE A 81 -13.09 -15.15 8.83
CA ILE A 81 -14.39 -15.26 8.14
C ILE A 81 -15.46 -14.42 8.85
N GLN A 82 -15.49 -14.44 10.19
CA GLN A 82 -16.44 -13.64 10.97
C GLN A 82 -16.20 -12.14 10.77
N ALA A 83 -14.95 -11.69 10.90
CA ALA A 83 -14.58 -10.28 10.77
C ALA A 83 -14.92 -9.73 9.38
N CYS A 84 -14.65 -10.49 8.31
CA CYS A 84 -14.95 -10.08 6.93
C CYS A 84 -16.45 -9.88 6.64
N LYS A 85 -17.35 -10.44 7.46
CA LYS A 85 -18.80 -10.20 7.35
C LYS A 85 -19.24 -8.87 7.98
N GLU A 86 -18.39 -8.26 8.79
CA GLU A 86 -18.71 -7.09 9.61
C GLU A 86 -18.23 -5.80 8.93
N THR A 87 -19.08 -5.23 8.07
CA THR A 87 -18.76 -4.00 7.33
C THR A 87 -19.19 -2.73 8.08
N PRO A 88 -18.41 -1.62 8.02
CA PRO A 88 -17.12 -1.49 7.36
C PRO A 88 -15.98 -2.09 8.20
N LEU A 89 -15.08 -2.85 7.57
CA LEU A 89 -13.95 -3.53 8.21
C LEU A 89 -12.64 -2.86 7.82
N ARG A 90 -11.78 -2.56 8.81
CA ARG A 90 -10.38 -2.16 8.62
C ARG A 90 -9.47 -3.29 9.10
N VAL A 91 -8.52 -3.70 8.27
CA VAL A 91 -7.45 -4.65 8.58
C VAL A 91 -6.19 -3.88 8.99
N LYS A 92 -5.60 -4.22 10.13
CA LYS A 92 -4.32 -3.68 10.60
C LYS A 92 -3.27 -4.78 10.60
N LEU A 93 -2.07 -4.50 10.09
CA LEU A 93 -0.99 -5.49 10.00
C LEU A 93 0.14 -5.17 10.97
N LYS A 94 0.17 -5.82 12.14
CA LYS A 94 1.25 -5.65 13.11
C LYS A 94 2.41 -6.59 12.79
N LEU A 95 3.42 -6.05 12.12
CA LEU A 95 4.62 -6.76 11.70
C LEU A 95 5.81 -6.31 12.54
N ASP A 96 6.74 -7.21 12.83
CA ASP A 96 8.04 -6.85 13.41
C ASP A 96 8.74 -5.81 12.49
N PRO A 97 9.14 -4.63 13.00
CA PRO A 97 9.77 -3.59 12.19
C PRO A 97 11.14 -3.98 11.61
N THR A 98 11.76 -5.04 12.11
CA THR A 98 13.06 -5.54 11.67
C THR A 98 12.96 -6.69 10.68
N ASP A 99 11.78 -7.30 10.51
CA ASP A 99 11.57 -8.45 9.63
C ASP A 99 11.41 -8.02 8.16
N ARG A 100 12.55 -7.91 7.48
CA ARG A 100 12.63 -7.56 6.05
C ARG A 100 11.83 -8.51 5.17
N GLU A 101 11.73 -9.78 5.55
CA GLU A 101 11.08 -10.81 4.76
C GLU A 101 9.55 -10.62 4.80
N LEU A 102 8.96 -10.31 5.96
CA LEU A 102 7.55 -9.91 6.08
C LEU A 102 7.24 -8.60 5.35
N HIS A 103 8.10 -7.59 5.48
CA HIS A 103 7.90 -6.30 4.79
C HIS A 103 8.00 -6.41 3.26
N SER A 104 8.63 -7.45 2.74
CA SER A 104 8.76 -7.68 1.29
C SER A 104 7.49 -8.21 0.62
N LEU A 105 6.54 -8.75 1.41
CA LEU A 105 5.29 -9.32 0.90
C LEU A 105 4.35 -8.22 0.38
N ARG A 106 3.61 -8.52 -0.69
CA ARG A 106 2.58 -7.65 -1.28
C ARG A 106 1.28 -7.73 -0.47
N TRP A 107 1.28 -7.11 0.72
CA TRP A 107 0.14 -7.08 1.63
C TRP A 107 -1.14 -6.46 1.02
N GLU A 108 -0.96 -5.57 0.07
CA GLU A 108 -2.06 -5.00 -0.72
C GLU A 108 -2.79 -6.05 -1.56
N MET A 109 -2.19 -7.20 -1.84
CA MET A 109 -2.83 -8.29 -2.58
C MET A 109 -3.57 -9.29 -1.67
N LEU A 110 -3.54 -9.11 -0.35
CA LEU A 110 -4.19 -10.03 0.58
C LEU A 110 -5.66 -10.23 0.25
N ALA A 111 -6.04 -11.48 -0.04
CA ALA A 111 -7.38 -11.84 -0.45
C ALA A 111 -8.31 -12.06 0.76
N GLY A 112 -9.57 -11.69 0.57
CA GLY A 112 -10.68 -11.98 1.46
C GLY A 112 -11.18 -13.43 1.30
N PRO A 113 -12.19 -13.81 2.08
CA PRO A 113 -12.84 -15.13 1.98
C PRO A 113 -13.51 -15.41 0.63
N ASP A 114 -13.90 -14.36 -0.08
CA ASP A 114 -14.58 -14.38 -1.37
C ASP A 114 -13.63 -14.03 -2.53
N ASP A 115 -12.31 -14.18 -2.30
CA ASP A 115 -11.23 -13.80 -3.21
C ASP A 115 -11.19 -12.29 -3.57
N THR A 116 -11.94 -11.44 -2.87
CA THR A 116 -11.85 -9.99 -3.06
C THR A 116 -10.59 -9.43 -2.39
N VAL A 117 -9.93 -8.46 -3.04
CA VAL A 117 -8.73 -7.84 -2.45
C VAL A 117 -9.12 -6.95 -1.27
N LEU A 118 -8.61 -7.25 -0.07
CA LEU A 118 -8.97 -6.53 1.15
C LEU A 118 -8.47 -5.07 1.16
N SER A 119 -7.41 -4.76 0.42
CA SER A 119 -6.83 -3.41 0.32
C SER A 119 -7.62 -2.45 -0.58
N SER A 120 -8.42 -2.97 -1.52
CA SER A 120 -9.13 -2.19 -2.55
C SER A 120 -10.17 -1.20 -2.02
N LYS A 121 -10.41 -1.19 -0.70
CA LYS A 121 -11.41 -0.40 0.01
C LYS A 121 -10.82 0.56 1.07
N GLU A 122 -9.54 0.96 0.95
CA GLU A 122 -8.81 1.76 1.97
C GLU A 122 -8.68 1.07 3.34
N ASN A 123 -8.83 -0.26 3.37
CA ASN A 123 -9.02 -0.99 4.62
C ASN A 123 -7.74 -1.57 5.21
N VAL A 124 -6.60 -1.58 4.51
CA VAL A 124 -5.35 -2.12 5.05
C VAL A 124 -4.47 -0.98 5.56
N ALA A 125 -4.30 -0.90 6.88
CA ALA A 125 -3.43 0.07 7.54
C ALA A 125 -2.20 -0.64 8.15
N THR A 126 -1.00 -0.19 7.81
CA THR A 126 0.24 -0.62 8.47
C THR A 126 0.51 0.26 9.71
N PRO A 127 1.00 -0.30 10.83
CA PRO A 127 1.19 0.40 12.10
C PRO A 127 2.38 1.36 12.12
N SER A 128 3.03 1.61 10.98
CA SER A 128 3.90 2.78 10.84
C SER A 128 3.10 4.09 10.69
N GLY A 129 1.77 4.02 10.58
CA GLY A 129 0.87 5.16 10.53
C GLY A 129 0.75 5.88 11.87
N ARG A 130 1.82 6.54 12.34
CA ARG A 130 1.62 7.81 13.03
C ARG A 130 0.77 8.63 12.08
N GLU A 131 -0.41 9.06 12.53
CA GLU A 131 -1.25 9.97 11.77
C GLU A 131 -0.37 11.17 11.39
N VAL A 132 0.06 11.21 10.12
CA VAL A 132 0.73 12.38 9.58
C VAL A 132 -0.39 13.35 9.36
N SER A 133 -0.76 14.07 10.43
CA SER A 133 -1.45 15.33 10.24
C SER A 133 -0.55 16.12 9.31
N LEU A 134 -0.95 16.27 8.06
CA LEU A 134 -0.31 17.21 7.16
C LEU A 134 -0.37 18.53 7.92
N ARG A 135 0.80 19.00 8.37
CA ARG A 135 0.92 20.20 9.21
C ARG A 135 0.51 21.47 8.49
N ARG A 136 0.05 21.33 7.26
CA ARG A 136 -0.15 22.34 6.25
C ARG A 136 -1.62 22.31 5.88
N GLU A 137 -2.24 23.46 5.99
CA GLU A 137 -3.60 23.69 5.50
C GLU A 137 -3.67 23.33 3.99
N PRO A 138 -4.84 22.92 3.44
CA PRO A 138 -4.96 22.47 2.05
C PRO A 138 -4.45 23.49 1.00
N ASP A 139 -4.40 24.76 1.35
CA ASP A 139 -3.90 25.89 0.55
C ASP A 139 -2.36 26.00 0.54
N GLU A 140 -1.65 25.26 1.39
CA GLU A 140 -0.19 25.17 1.41
C GLU A 140 0.36 23.94 0.67
N LEU A 141 -0.52 23.09 0.12
CA LEU A 141 -0.12 21.97 -0.72
C LEU A 141 0.40 22.50 -2.06
N ARG A 142 1.62 22.07 -2.40
CA ARG A 142 2.26 22.35 -3.68
C ARG A 142 2.61 21.03 -4.37
N ALA A 143 2.34 20.93 -5.66
CA ALA A 143 2.68 19.76 -6.46
C ALA A 143 3.79 20.11 -7.47
N LEU A 144 4.81 19.27 -7.56
CA LEU A 144 5.77 19.32 -8.66
C LEU A 144 5.32 18.32 -9.73
N ILE A 145 4.99 18.82 -10.91
CA ILE A 145 4.53 17.98 -12.02
C ILE A 145 5.66 17.86 -13.03
N VAL A 146 6.06 16.62 -13.26
CA VAL A 146 7.16 16.30 -14.17
C VAL A 146 6.59 15.66 -15.42
N VAL A 147 6.76 16.33 -16.56
CA VAL A 147 6.39 15.80 -17.88
C VAL A 147 7.66 15.60 -18.68
N VAL A 148 7.90 14.36 -19.11
CA VAL A 148 9.08 13.99 -19.90
C VAL A 148 8.62 13.37 -21.21
N ASP A 149 8.94 14.02 -22.33
CA ASP A 149 8.85 13.40 -23.65
C ASP A 149 10.17 12.64 -23.90
N PRO A 150 10.14 11.30 -24.09
CA PRO A 150 11.35 10.53 -24.35
C PRO A 150 12.05 10.99 -25.64
N SER A 151 13.35 10.72 -25.75
CA SER A 151 14.13 11.08 -26.93
C SER A 151 13.52 10.45 -28.20
N PRO A 152 13.71 11.05 -29.41
CA PRO A 152 13.26 10.44 -30.65
C PRO A 152 13.73 8.98 -30.83
N GLU A 153 14.98 8.70 -30.43
CA GLU A 153 15.59 7.36 -30.49
C GLU A 153 14.90 6.37 -29.54
N ASP A 154 14.60 6.77 -28.30
CA ASP A 154 13.87 5.92 -27.35
C ASP A 154 12.42 5.70 -27.78
N ARG A 155 11.77 6.72 -28.36
CA ARG A 155 10.41 6.59 -28.88
C ARG A 155 10.33 5.57 -30.00
N GLU A 156 11.30 5.59 -30.91
CA GLU A 156 11.39 4.59 -31.98
C GLU A 156 11.68 3.19 -31.40
N LYS A 157 12.64 3.09 -30.48
CA LYS A 157 13.01 1.82 -29.83
C LYS A 157 11.85 1.15 -29.08
N TYR A 158 11.02 1.95 -28.40
CA TYR A 158 9.93 1.45 -27.54
C TYR A 158 8.53 1.62 -28.15
N GLY A 159 8.42 2.08 -29.41
CA GLY A 159 7.14 2.28 -30.09
C GLY A 159 6.23 3.32 -29.43
N LEU A 160 6.82 4.38 -28.86
CA LEU A 160 6.09 5.42 -28.13
C LEU A 160 5.75 6.60 -29.02
N SER A 161 4.55 7.15 -28.86
CA SER A 161 4.14 8.39 -29.50
C SER A 161 4.76 9.62 -28.83
N ALA A 162 4.96 10.69 -29.60
CA ALA A 162 5.37 11.98 -29.06
C ALA A 162 4.33 12.52 -28.07
N ILE A 163 4.80 13.03 -26.92
CA ILE A 163 3.94 13.65 -25.91
C ILE A 163 3.81 15.14 -26.22
N ASP A 164 2.57 15.65 -26.29
CA ASP A 164 2.31 17.09 -26.27
C ASP A 164 2.53 17.61 -24.84
N VAL A 165 3.76 18.05 -24.58
CA VAL A 165 4.21 18.53 -23.26
C VAL A 165 3.41 19.75 -22.80
N ASP A 166 2.99 20.63 -23.72
CA ASP A 166 2.22 21.83 -23.41
C ASP A 166 0.76 21.52 -23.07
N TYR A 167 0.16 20.54 -23.74
CA TYR A 167 -1.15 20.02 -23.36
C TYR A 167 -1.09 19.31 -22.02
N ALA A 168 -0.11 18.42 -21.80
CA ALA A 168 0.07 17.70 -20.54
C ALA A 168 0.28 18.66 -19.36
N ARG A 169 1.08 19.73 -19.54
CA ARG A 169 1.28 20.78 -18.53
C ARG A 169 -0.04 21.46 -18.13
N ARG A 170 -0.89 21.78 -19.10
CA ARG A 170 -2.19 22.43 -18.87
C ARG A 170 -3.23 21.48 -18.27
N ALA A 171 -3.26 20.24 -18.74
CA ALA A 171 -4.17 19.21 -18.26
C ALA A 171 -3.84 18.75 -16.83
N ALA A 172 -2.57 18.82 -16.43
CA ALA A 172 -2.11 18.46 -15.10
C ALA A 172 -2.37 19.56 -14.05
N SER A 173 -3.14 20.60 -14.34
CA SER A 173 -3.53 21.61 -13.35
C SER A 173 -4.40 20.99 -12.24
N LEU A 174 -3.81 20.73 -11.08
CA LEU A 174 -4.48 20.14 -9.91
C LEU A 174 -5.15 21.19 -9.00
N SER A 175 -5.86 22.17 -9.57
CA SER A 175 -6.56 23.20 -8.79
C SER A 175 -7.41 22.57 -7.68
N PRO A 176 -7.30 23.01 -6.41
CA PRO A 176 -6.68 24.25 -5.93
C PRO A 176 -5.17 24.18 -5.59
N ILE A 177 -4.50 23.05 -5.83
CA ILE A 177 -3.08 22.84 -5.49
C ILE A 177 -2.18 23.64 -6.45
N LEU A 178 -1.29 24.45 -5.88
CA LEU A 178 -0.30 25.20 -6.66
C LEU A 178 0.70 24.23 -7.31
N CYS A 179 0.76 24.23 -8.63
CA CYS A 179 1.61 23.32 -9.40
C CYS A 179 2.82 24.06 -10.00
N ASP A 180 4.03 23.56 -9.73
CA ASP A 180 5.25 24.01 -10.40
C ASP A 180 5.61 22.95 -11.47
N PRO A 181 5.52 23.26 -12.78
CA PRO A 181 5.87 22.29 -13.82
C PRO A 181 7.38 22.23 -14.04
N LEU A 182 7.91 21.01 -14.20
CA LEU A 182 9.27 20.76 -14.67
C LEU A 182 9.20 19.95 -15.97
N THR A 183 9.73 20.52 -17.05
CA THR A 183 9.66 19.95 -18.40
C THR A 183 11.04 19.77 -19.03
N SER A 184 11.08 19.00 -20.10
CA SER A 184 12.28 18.74 -20.90
C SER A 184 12.70 19.87 -21.84
N ASP A 185 11.94 20.99 -21.87
CA ASP A 185 12.19 22.14 -22.75
C ASP A 185 13.59 22.74 -22.58
N ASP A 186 14.13 22.71 -21.35
CA ASP A 186 15.49 23.18 -21.01
C ASP A 186 16.50 22.00 -20.90
N GLY A 187 16.29 20.95 -21.68
CA GLY A 187 17.08 19.71 -21.69
C GLY A 187 16.56 18.64 -20.73
N PRO A 188 17.20 17.46 -20.67
CA PRO A 188 16.66 16.29 -19.99
C PRO A 188 16.32 16.57 -18.53
N VAL A 189 15.16 16.08 -18.07
CA VAL A 189 14.75 16.14 -16.67
C VAL A 189 15.53 15.06 -15.91
N THR A 190 16.69 15.44 -15.39
CA THR A 190 17.53 14.54 -14.60
C THR A 190 17.08 14.51 -13.14
N MET A 191 17.45 13.46 -12.41
CA MET A 191 17.22 13.34 -10.98
C MET A 191 17.77 14.56 -10.20
N ASN A 192 18.93 15.09 -10.62
CA ASN A 192 19.51 16.29 -10.02
C ASN A 192 18.66 17.54 -10.23
N LYS A 193 18.06 17.72 -11.43
CA LYS A 193 17.13 18.82 -11.69
C LYS A 193 15.87 18.68 -10.84
N LEU A 194 15.35 17.45 -10.70
CA LEU A 194 14.19 17.16 -9.86
C LEU A 194 14.46 17.49 -8.38
N ILE A 195 15.59 17.03 -7.83
CA ILE A 195 15.98 17.32 -6.44
C ILE A 195 16.19 18.82 -6.23
N THR A 196 16.85 19.50 -7.17
CA THR A 196 17.08 20.96 -7.10
C THR A 196 15.76 21.72 -7.10
N GLN A 197 14.81 21.32 -7.96
CA GLN A 197 13.50 21.96 -8.04
C GLN A 197 12.68 21.71 -6.77
N LEU A 198 12.69 20.48 -6.24
CA LEU A 198 12.06 20.17 -4.95
C LEU A 198 12.65 21.03 -3.82
N TRP A 199 13.97 21.19 -3.76
CA TRP A 199 14.62 22.02 -2.74
C TRP A 199 14.31 23.51 -2.90
N SER A 200 14.25 24.03 -4.13
CA SER A 200 13.84 25.41 -4.43
C SER A 200 12.39 25.71 -4.00
N VAL A 201 11.50 24.74 -4.21
CA VAL A 201 10.08 24.82 -3.79
C VAL A 201 9.94 24.73 -2.27
N MET A 202 10.82 23.98 -1.59
CA MET A 202 10.82 23.82 -0.13
C MET A 202 11.59 24.91 0.64
N GLY A 203 12.56 25.59 0.02
CA GLY A 203 13.52 26.49 0.68
C GLY A 203 13.12 27.98 0.78
N ARG A 204 11.86 28.33 0.49
CA ARG A 204 11.32 29.68 0.75
C ARG A 204 10.49 29.67 2.04
N TRP A 205 11.17 29.66 3.18
CA TRP A 205 10.61 29.96 4.50
C TRP A 205 11.65 30.76 5.29
#